data_AF-A0A1W2TGW7-F1
#
_entry.id   AF-A0A1W2TGW7-F1
#
_cell.length_a   1.000
_cell.length_b   1.000
_cell.length_c   1.000
_cell.angle_alpha   90.00
_cell.angle_beta   90.00
_cell.angle_gamma   90.00
#
_symmetry.space_group_name_H-M   'P 1'
#
loop_
_entity.id
_entity.type
_entity.pdbx_description
1 polymer ?
#
loop_
_entity_poly.entity_id
_entity_poly.type
_entity_poly.pdbx_seq_one_letter_code
_entity_poly.pdbx_strand_id
1 'polypeptide(L)'
;MLRPLLNVARGLDAADVLPDVPESLVQAVPDGLSLDHIRTLVTETQDGSDAIAILSAVYAVLKSDRFESRLGDDVDPKPALHEIALQIGQMIEPICSGATYDEEDSTDYTSLSRAGLLGLHILRLLHTLGPRGGQTLPTRTLLSITAFTNRGDPWASGSCAELARSLLADYFRDVSPPQAVKPAPFLPQRLVRDAGADRKPSEETAPGTERAHFITQEILTGFLRPLFAKSRPAAVTASGRAAAFPEPGPRYSQGDGFGGGEDVAATKPWKYAHRHAVTIFEWAVENAESTERNLQTTGFSKAQRNLLDKIFREGIMVGYHHAKGHVRLVDFFCRTLRHLVGGIGILSVKYLKDVIPMISEILVDPFGTKYPPTLLSAMLLLQLVLQTCWPRIPHYCNEIIKIAMLSWLNVEGDNSFPPNKPTKEELKQQMIRTVEMLSAIMVAAKLDIFNRVRPLVTKDPRLHPLFISCEGP
;
A
#
# COMPACT_ATOMS: atom_id res chain seq x y z
N MET A 1 -35.86 4.10 20.04
CA MET A 1 -36.60 4.05 18.76
C MET A 1 -36.08 2.97 17.82
N LEU A 2 -34.76 2.79 17.68
CA LEU A 2 -34.15 1.89 16.69
C LEU A 2 -33.95 0.42 17.13
N ARG A 3 -34.33 0.06 18.36
CA ARG A 3 -34.21 -1.32 18.89
C ARG A 3 -34.97 -2.38 18.07
N PRO A 4 -36.22 -2.14 17.61
CA PRO A 4 -36.94 -3.10 16.76
C PRO A 4 -36.22 -3.33 15.43
N LEU A 5 -35.70 -2.26 14.81
CA LEU A 5 -34.93 -2.33 13.58
C LEU A 5 -33.65 -3.16 13.75
N LEU A 6 -32.91 -2.96 14.85
CA LEU A 6 -31.72 -3.76 15.16
C LEU A 6 -32.05 -5.24 15.37
N ASN A 7 -33.16 -5.56 16.03
CA ASN A 7 -33.56 -6.96 16.23
C ASN A 7 -33.90 -7.66 14.91
N VAL A 8 -34.56 -6.95 13.98
CA VAL A 8 -34.78 -7.48 12.63
C VAL A 8 -33.45 -7.63 11.89
N ALA A 9 -32.56 -6.63 11.98
CA ALA A 9 -31.25 -6.68 11.33
C ALA A 9 -30.36 -7.85 11.81
N ARG A 10 -30.43 -8.22 13.09
CA ARG A 10 -29.70 -9.38 13.65
C ARG A 10 -30.21 -10.72 13.11
N GLY A 11 -31.47 -10.80 12.69
CA GLY A 11 -32.09 -12.01 12.20
C GLY A 11 -31.96 -12.25 10.69
N LEU A 12 -31.22 -11.39 9.97
CA LEU A 12 -31.09 -11.47 8.52
C LEU A 12 -29.95 -12.38 8.09
N ASP A 13 -30.23 -13.23 7.10
CA ASP A 13 -29.21 -14.05 6.48
C ASP A 13 -28.24 -13.21 5.66
N ALA A 14 -27.07 -13.79 5.37
CA ALA A 14 -25.97 -13.11 4.67
C ALA A 14 -26.33 -12.60 3.27
N ALA A 15 -27.34 -13.19 2.61
CA ALA A 15 -27.75 -12.86 1.25
C ALA A 15 -28.79 -11.73 1.17
N ASP A 16 -29.42 -11.35 2.29
CA ASP A 16 -30.70 -10.63 2.22
C ASP A 16 -30.55 -9.12 1.96
N VAL A 17 -29.42 -8.51 2.32
CA VAL A 17 -29.37 -7.04 2.54
C VAL A 17 -28.96 -6.22 1.30
N LEU A 18 -28.49 -6.86 0.24
CA LEU A 18 -27.83 -6.16 -0.87
C LEU A 18 -28.16 -6.73 -2.27
N PRO A 19 -28.37 -5.88 -3.29
CA PRO A 19 -28.46 -4.41 -3.26
C PRO A 19 -29.81 -3.87 -2.75
N ASP A 20 -30.83 -4.72 -2.71
CA ASP A 20 -32.19 -4.39 -2.30
C ASP A 20 -32.36 -4.62 -0.79
N VAL A 21 -33.03 -3.68 -0.11
CA VAL A 21 -33.29 -3.79 1.34
C VAL A 21 -34.48 -4.74 1.55
N PRO A 22 -34.36 -5.78 2.39
CA PRO A 22 -35.46 -6.67 2.74
C PRO A 22 -36.70 -5.92 3.17
N GLU A 23 -37.88 -6.36 2.72
CA GLU A 23 -39.15 -5.75 3.12
C GLU A 23 -39.34 -5.75 4.64
N SER A 24 -38.84 -6.77 5.34
CA SER A 24 -38.85 -6.87 6.80
C SER A 24 -38.07 -5.73 7.46
N LEU A 25 -36.92 -5.33 6.90
CA LEU A 25 -36.16 -4.18 7.37
C LEU A 25 -36.89 -2.88 7.07
N VAL A 26 -37.42 -2.72 5.86
CA VAL A 26 -38.14 -1.51 5.44
C VAL A 26 -39.35 -1.25 6.33
N GLN A 27 -40.13 -2.29 6.66
CA GLN A 27 -41.28 -2.18 7.56
C GLN A 27 -40.87 -1.81 9.00
N ALA A 28 -39.67 -2.21 9.43
CA ALA A 28 -39.15 -1.92 10.75
C ALA A 28 -38.52 -0.52 10.89
N VAL A 29 -38.35 0.24 9.79
CA VAL A 29 -37.84 1.62 9.80
C VAL A 29 -38.88 2.58 10.40
N PRO A 30 -38.60 3.22 11.55
CA PRO A 30 -39.51 4.21 12.12
C PRO A 30 -39.67 5.46 11.25
N ASP A 31 -40.82 6.14 11.35
CA ASP A 31 -41.05 7.45 10.71
C ASP A 31 -40.33 8.59 11.46
N GLY A 32 -39.94 9.65 10.74
CA GLY A 32 -39.34 10.86 11.34
C GLY A 32 -37.89 10.72 11.78
N LEU A 33 -37.10 9.91 11.06
CA LEU A 33 -35.68 9.70 11.38
C LEU A 33 -34.82 10.87 10.92
N SER A 34 -33.89 11.26 11.80
CA SER A 34 -32.91 12.31 11.57
C SER A 34 -31.47 11.77 11.62
N LEU A 35 -30.50 12.56 11.15
CA LEU A 35 -29.08 12.22 11.22
C LEU A 35 -28.60 11.95 12.66
N ASP A 36 -29.18 12.61 13.66
CA ASP A 36 -28.79 12.43 15.07
C ASP A 36 -29.19 11.05 15.61
N HIS A 37 -30.31 10.51 15.12
CA HIS A 37 -30.72 9.14 15.44
C HIS A 37 -29.75 8.11 14.84
N ILE A 38 -29.26 8.35 13.62
CA ILE A 38 -28.22 7.52 13.01
C ILE A 38 -26.93 7.63 13.81
N ARG A 39 -26.49 8.84 14.14
CA ARG A 39 -25.28 9.09 14.95
C ARG A 39 -25.34 8.34 16.29
N THR A 40 -26.47 8.42 16.99
CA THR A 40 -26.69 7.69 18.25
C THR A 40 -26.57 6.18 18.04
N LEU A 41 -27.17 5.64 16.97
CA LEU A 41 -27.09 4.22 16.64
C LEU A 41 -25.65 3.73 16.44
N VAL A 42 -24.83 4.49 15.72
CA VAL A 42 -23.44 4.10 15.41
C VAL A 42 -22.47 4.36 16.57
N THR A 43 -22.87 5.12 17.61
CA THR A 43 -22.02 5.47 18.76
C THR A 43 -22.31 4.65 20.02
N GLU A 44 -23.55 4.24 20.24
CA GLU A 44 -23.97 3.48 21.44
C GLU A 44 -23.48 2.02 21.47
N THR A 45 -22.91 1.52 20.37
CA THR A 45 -22.58 0.10 20.20
C THR A 45 -21.07 -0.09 20.02
N GLN A 46 -20.39 -0.53 21.09
CA GLN A 46 -18.94 -0.78 21.10
C GLN A 46 -18.56 -2.25 20.85
N ASP A 47 -19.54 -3.17 20.82
CA ASP A 47 -19.29 -4.59 20.60
C ASP A 47 -19.27 -4.94 19.11
N GLY A 48 -18.10 -5.34 18.60
CA GLY A 48 -17.89 -5.70 17.19
C GLY A 48 -18.78 -6.84 16.66
N SER A 49 -19.43 -7.60 17.55
CA SER A 49 -20.37 -8.67 17.19
C SER A 49 -21.65 -8.17 16.53
N ASP A 50 -22.03 -6.89 16.73
CA ASP A 50 -23.27 -6.31 16.16
C ASP A 50 -23.01 -5.42 14.93
N ALA A 51 -21.76 -5.30 14.46
CA ALA A 51 -21.38 -4.37 13.40
C ALA A 51 -22.21 -4.55 12.11
N ILE A 52 -22.44 -5.79 11.69
CA ILE A 52 -23.24 -6.09 10.47
C ILE A 52 -24.70 -5.69 10.66
N ALA A 53 -25.28 -5.93 11.84
CA ALA A 53 -26.67 -5.56 12.13
C ALA A 53 -26.85 -4.04 12.15
N ILE A 54 -25.89 -3.32 12.73
CA ILE A 54 -25.87 -1.84 12.74
C ILE A 54 -25.74 -1.30 11.32
N LEU A 55 -24.78 -1.81 10.54
CA LEU A 55 -24.60 -1.41 9.14
C LEU A 55 -25.86 -1.71 8.30
N SER A 56 -26.51 -2.86 8.52
CA SER A 56 -27.74 -3.20 7.82
C SER A 56 -28.89 -2.25 8.18
N ALA A 57 -29.03 -1.91 9.46
CA ALA A 57 -30.01 -0.93 9.94
C ALA A 57 -29.75 0.47 9.38
N VAL A 58 -28.50 0.95 9.41
CA VAL A 58 -28.12 2.26 8.86
C VAL A 58 -28.37 2.31 7.35
N TYR A 59 -28.01 1.26 6.62
CA TYR A 59 -28.26 1.16 5.18
C TYR A 59 -29.75 1.23 4.86
N ALA A 60 -30.58 0.48 5.60
CA ALA A 60 -32.03 0.50 5.45
C ALA A 60 -32.63 1.88 5.73
N VAL A 61 -32.17 2.58 6.77
CA VAL A 61 -32.62 3.95 7.08
C VAL A 61 -32.27 4.90 5.95
N LEU A 62 -31.02 4.91 5.49
CA LEU A 62 -30.56 5.85 4.44
C LEU A 62 -31.21 5.59 3.07
N LYS A 63 -31.71 4.36 2.82
CA LYS A 63 -32.44 3.99 1.61
C LYS A 63 -33.94 4.22 1.70
N SER A 64 -34.48 4.39 2.90
CA SER A 64 -35.92 4.55 3.11
C SER A 64 -36.38 5.96 2.74
N ASP A 65 -37.57 6.05 2.13
CA ASP A 65 -38.25 7.33 1.89
C ASP A 65 -38.67 8.04 3.20
N ARG A 66 -38.59 7.33 4.34
CA ARG A 66 -38.91 7.84 5.69
C ARG A 66 -37.77 8.64 6.32
N PHE A 67 -36.60 8.65 5.69
CA PHE A 67 -35.47 9.45 6.14
C PHE A 67 -35.65 10.91 5.69
N GLU A 68 -35.83 11.81 6.65
CA GLU A 68 -35.94 13.22 6.35
C GLU A 68 -34.55 13.79 6.01
N SER A 69 -34.23 13.82 4.72
CA SER A 69 -33.02 14.48 4.19
C SER A 69 -33.03 16.00 4.33
N ARG A 70 -34.16 16.58 4.77
CA ARG A 70 -34.34 18.02 5.03
C ARG A 70 -33.56 18.42 6.27
N LEU A 71 -32.26 18.58 6.05
CA LEU A 71 -31.41 19.47 6.80
C LEU A 71 -32.13 20.80 7.02
N GLY A 72 -32.57 21.05 8.25
CA GLY A 72 -33.14 22.34 8.61
C GLY A 72 -32.13 23.45 8.29
N ASP A 73 -32.62 24.58 7.79
CA ASP A 73 -31.82 25.71 7.25
C ASP A 73 -30.76 26.29 8.23
N ASP A 74 -30.71 25.84 9.48
CA ASP A 74 -29.93 26.45 10.57
C ASP A 74 -28.83 25.55 11.18
N VAL A 75 -28.72 24.27 10.78
CA VAL A 75 -27.72 23.33 11.36
C VAL A 75 -26.79 22.77 10.28
N ASP A 76 -25.48 23.05 10.40
CA ASP A 76 -24.46 22.46 9.52
C ASP A 76 -24.43 20.92 9.69
N PRO A 77 -24.71 20.12 8.63
CA PRO A 77 -24.70 18.66 8.69
C PRO A 77 -23.30 18.07 8.85
N LYS A 78 -22.27 18.82 8.47
CA LYS A 78 -20.89 18.32 8.35
C LYS A 78 -20.37 17.60 9.59
N PRO A 79 -20.51 18.10 10.83
CA PRO A 79 -20.03 17.39 12.02
C PRO A 79 -20.71 16.04 12.22
N ALA A 80 -22.04 15.97 12.09
CA ALA A 80 -22.79 14.72 12.25
C ALA A 80 -22.41 13.70 11.17
N LEU A 81 -22.33 14.14 9.91
CA LEU A 81 -21.93 13.27 8.81
C LEU A 81 -20.47 12.80 8.94
N HIS A 82 -19.56 13.67 9.42
CA HIS A 82 -18.16 13.31 9.65
C HIS A 82 -18.03 12.24 10.75
N GLU A 83 -18.80 12.36 11.84
CA GLU A 83 -18.80 11.38 12.92
C GLU A 83 -19.41 10.05 12.51
N ILE A 84 -20.54 10.08 11.78
CA ILE A 84 -21.13 8.85 11.22
C ILE A 84 -20.12 8.18 10.28
N ALA A 85 -19.52 8.93 9.34
CA ALA A 85 -18.52 8.39 8.43
C ALA A 85 -17.30 7.82 9.17
N LEU A 86 -16.89 8.44 10.27
CA LEU A 86 -15.81 7.94 11.12
C LEU A 86 -16.18 6.56 11.68
N GLN A 87 -17.34 6.46 12.35
CA GLN A 87 -17.78 5.22 12.98
C GLN A 87 -17.98 4.08 11.96
N ILE A 88 -18.60 4.38 10.81
CA ILE A 88 -18.73 3.40 9.72
C ILE A 88 -17.35 2.95 9.24
N GLY A 89 -16.39 3.88 9.12
CA GLY A 89 -15.00 3.55 8.80
C GLY A 89 -14.32 2.62 9.80
N GLN A 90 -14.65 2.72 11.09
CA GLN A 90 -14.13 1.82 12.13
C GLN A 90 -14.76 0.42 12.03
N MET A 91 -16.07 0.36 11.76
CA MET A 91 -16.82 -0.90 11.68
C MET A 91 -16.44 -1.77 10.49
N ILE A 92 -16.02 -1.16 9.37
CA ILE A 92 -15.62 -1.90 8.17
C ILE A 92 -14.14 -2.23 8.10
N GLU A 93 -13.31 -1.78 9.08
CA GLU A 93 -11.88 -2.03 9.04
C GLU A 93 -11.62 -3.56 9.02
N PRO A 94 -10.96 -4.11 7.97
CA PRO A 94 -10.80 -5.56 7.83
C PRO A 94 -9.66 -6.05 8.73
N ILE A 95 -9.97 -6.25 10.00
CA ILE A 95 -9.07 -6.77 11.03
C ILE A 95 -9.20 -8.29 11.07
N CYS A 96 -8.09 -8.99 10.84
CA CYS A 96 -8.03 -10.46 10.90
C CYS A 96 -7.75 -10.94 12.33
N SER A 97 -8.03 -12.22 12.61
CA SER A 97 -7.94 -12.84 13.95
C SER A 97 -6.54 -12.80 14.58
N GLY A 98 -5.49 -12.52 13.80
CA GLY A 98 -4.13 -12.53 14.29
C GLY A 98 -3.47 -13.91 14.29
N ALA A 99 -4.19 -14.96 13.85
CA ALA A 99 -3.68 -16.33 13.81
C ALA A 99 -2.41 -16.45 12.94
N THR A 100 -1.46 -17.25 13.42
CA THR A 100 -0.23 -17.56 12.68
C THR A 100 -0.48 -18.55 11.54
N TYR A 101 0.52 -18.79 10.68
CA TYR A 101 0.37 -19.75 9.57
C TYR A 101 0.17 -21.20 10.05
N ASP A 102 0.54 -21.50 11.30
CA ASP A 102 0.50 -22.83 11.90
C ASP A 102 -0.76 -23.04 12.77
N GLU A 103 -1.59 -22.00 12.94
CA GLU A 103 -2.89 -22.03 13.60
C GLU A 103 -3.99 -21.89 12.54
N GLU A 104 -5.11 -22.62 12.70
CA GLU A 104 -6.24 -22.46 11.78
C GLU A 104 -6.73 -21.00 11.80
N ASP A 105 -6.67 -20.33 10.64
CA ASP A 105 -7.12 -18.96 10.47
C ASP A 105 -8.63 -18.88 10.73
N SER A 106 -8.99 -18.53 11.96
CA SER A 106 -10.39 -18.40 12.40
C SER A 106 -11.05 -17.10 11.94
N THR A 107 -10.43 -16.34 11.02
CA THR A 107 -10.99 -15.08 10.52
C THR A 107 -12.25 -15.36 9.70
N ASP A 108 -13.37 -14.79 10.11
CA ASP A 108 -14.60 -14.82 9.34
C ASP A 108 -14.56 -13.78 8.20
N TYR A 109 -13.95 -14.16 7.09
CA TYR A 109 -13.86 -13.33 5.88
C TYR A 109 -15.23 -12.99 5.27
N THR A 110 -16.25 -13.83 5.50
CA THR A 110 -17.59 -13.57 4.97
C THR A 110 -18.23 -12.38 5.67
N SER A 111 -18.08 -12.32 7.00
CA SER A 111 -18.51 -11.18 7.81
C SER A 111 -17.74 -9.90 7.47
N LEU A 112 -16.41 -9.98 7.31
CA LEU A 112 -15.60 -8.82 6.91
C LEU A 112 -16.00 -8.28 5.54
N SER A 113 -16.23 -9.16 4.56
CA SER A 113 -16.66 -8.78 3.21
C SER A 113 -18.04 -8.13 3.22
N ARG A 114 -18.99 -8.66 4.01
CA ARG A 114 -20.34 -8.11 4.18
C ARG A 114 -20.32 -6.74 4.85
N ALA A 115 -19.57 -6.60 5.94
CA ALA A 115 -19.40 -5.32 6.63
C ALA A 115 -18.80 -4.27 5.68
N GLY A 116 -17.74 -4.64 4.95
CA GLY A 116 -17.13 -3.83 3.91
C GLY A 116 -18.12 -3.34 2.87
N LEU A 117 -18.89 -4.25 2.26
CA LEU A 117 -19.85 -3.90 1.23
C LEU A 117 -20.94 -2.94 1.73
N LEU A 118 -21.54 -3.25 2.89
CA LEU A 118 -22.57 -2.39 3.51
C LEU A 118 -22.02 -1.01 3.84
N GLY A 119 -20.87 -0.93 4.51
CA GLY A 119 -20.31 0.36 4.90
C GLY A 119 -19.85 1.19 3.70
N LEU A 120 -19.31 0.58 2.63
CA LEU A 120 -19.01 1.31 1.39
C LEU A 120 -20.28 1.87 0.74
N HIS A 121 -21.39 1.12 0.72
CA HIS A 121 -22.67 1.63 0.23
C HIS A 121 -23.23 2.77 1.11
N ILE A 122 -23.13 2.64 2.43
CA ILE A 122 -23.50 3.71 3.37
C ILE A 122 -22.67 4.97 3.11
N LEU A 123 -21.35 4.84 3.01
CA LEU A 123 -20.45 5.98 2.74
C LEU A 123 -20.78 6.65 1.40
N ARG A 124 -21.20 5.88 0.38
CA ARG A 124 -21.70 6.43 -0.88
C ARG A 124 -22.96 7.27 -0.70
N LEU A 125 -23.93 6.75 0.06
CA LEU A 125 -25.18 7.47 0.34
C LEU A 125 -24.89 8.74 1.17
N LEU A 126 -24.03 8.65 2.18
CA LEU A 126 -23.62 9.81 2.98
C LEU A 126 -22.93 10.89 2.14
N HIS A 127 -22.08 10.49 1.18
CA HIS A 127 -21.45 11.44 0.24
C HIS A 127 -22.49 12.15 -0.64
N THR A 128 -23.59 11.49 -1.02
CA THR A 128 -24.67 12.13 -1.79
C THR A 128 -25.55 13.07 -0.97
N LEU A 129 -25.58 12.91 0.35
CA LEU A 129 -26.34 13.77 1.27
C LEU A 129 -25.58 15.06 1.64
N GLY A 130 -24.26 15.08 1.49
CA GLY A 130 -23.45 16.25 1.76
C GLY A 130 -23.66 17.39 0.74
N PRO A 131 -23.48 18.66 1.13
CA PRO A 131 -23.49 19.77 0.20
C PRO A 131 -22.42 19.55 -0.90
N ARG A 132 -22.77 19.85 -2.15
CA ARG A 132 -21.86 19.74 -3.31
C ARG A 132 -20.65 20.65 -3.08
N GLY A 133 -19.54 20.06 -2.66
CA GLY A 133 -18.28 20.75 -2.35
C GLY A 133 -17.91 20.69 -0.87
N GLY A 134 -16.96 19.83 -0.54
CA GLY A 134 -16.17 19.96 0.70
C GLY A 134 -16.53 19.04 1.87
N GLN A 135 -17.16 17.88 1.65
CA GLN A 135 -17.27 16.88 2.71
C GLN A 135 -15.94 16.13 2.88
N THR A 136 -15.18 16.47 3.91
CA THR A 136 -13.92 15.80 4.24
C THR A 136 -14.21 14.50 4.99
N LEU A 137 -13.95 13.36 4.34
CA LEU A 137 -13.98 12.06 5.00
C LEU A 137 -12.85 11.98 6.05
N PRO A 138 -13.09 11.38 7.22
CA PRO A 138 -12.04 11.13 8.20
C PRO A 138 -10.93 10.27 7.61
N THR A 139 -9.67 10.53 8.01
CA THR A 139 -8.50 9.74 7.56
C THR A 139 -8.74 8.24 7.75
N ARG A 140 -9.23 7.84 8.93
CA ARG A 140 -9.45 6.43 9.25
C ARG A 140 -10.45 5.78 8.29
N THR A 141 -11.51 6.50 7.95
CA THR A 141 -12.49 6.05 6.96
C THR A 141 -11.85 5.90 5.58
N LEU A 142 -11.01 6.85 5.17
CA LEU A 142 -10.27 6.74 3.90
C LEU A 142 -9.36 5.51 3.88
N LEU A 143 -8.61 5.24 4.96
CA LEU A 143 -7.77 4.04 5.10
C LEU A 143 -8.61 2.75 4.99
N SER A 144 -9.75 2.70 5.68
CA SER A 144 -10.65 1.55 5.61
C SER A 144 -11.25 1.36 4.21
N ILE A 145 -11.61 2.44 3.49
CA ILE A 145 -12.05 2.33 2.09
C ILE A 145 -10.91 1.79 1.22
N THR A 146 -9.68 2.29 1.39
CA THR A 146 -8.51 1.84 0.64
C THR A 146 -8.24 0.34 0.84
N ALA A 147 -8.49 -0.19 2.04
CA ALA A 147 -8.33 -1.61 2.36
C ALA A 147 -9.20 -2.56 1.51
N PHE A 148 -10.28 -2.06 0.89
CA PHE A 148 -11.14 -2.86 0.00
C PHE A 148 -10.79 -2.73 -1.48
N THR A 149 -9.73 -2.02 -1.85
CA THR A 149 -9.45 -1.73 -3.27
C THR A 149 -8.93 -2.93 -4.06
N ASN A 150 -8.29 -3.93 -3.45
CA ASN A 150 -7.77 -5.09 -4.17
C ASN A 150 -8.83 -6.21 -4.24
N ARG A 151 -9.09 -6.73 -5.45
CA ARG A 151 -10.08 -7.81 -5.70
C ARG A 151 -9.58 -9.20 -5.26
N GLY A 152 -8.27 -9.33 -5.07
CA GLY A 152 -7.62 -10.58 -4.66
C GLY A 152 -7.61 -10.78 -3.15
N ASP A 153 -8.06 -9.80 -2.37
CA ASP A 153 -8.10 -9.91 -0.92
C ASP A 153 -9.28 -10.78 -0.46
N PRO A 154 -9.09 -11.64 0.55
CA PRO A 154 -10.13 -12.55 1.02
C PRO A 154 -11.32 -11.82 1.66
N TRP A 155 -11.12 -10.58 2.16
CA TRP A 155 -12.18 -9.73 2.71
C TRP A 155 -12.83 -8.80 1.66
N ALA A 156 -12.38 -8.79 0.40
CA ALA A 156 -12.89 -7.87 -0.61
C ALA A 156 -13.54 -8.62 -1.78
N SER A 157 -14.86 -8.51 -1.92
CA SER A 157 -15.55 -8.98 -3.12
C SER A 157 -15.22 -8.09 -4.34
N GLY A 158 -15.43 -8.62 -5.56
CA GLY A 158 -15.27 -7.84 -6.79
C GLY A 158 -16.05 -6.52 -6.77
N SER A 159 -17.29 -6.56 -6.26
CA SER A 159 -18.16 -5.39 -6.10
C SER A 159 -17.65 -4.41 -5.05
N CYS A 160 -17.14 -4.89 -3.90
CA CYS A 160 -16.52 -4.03 -2.88
C CYS A 160 -15.37 -3.22 -3.49
N ALA A 161 -14.51 -3.90 -4.26
CA ALA A 161 -13.32 -3.29 -4.83
C ALA A 161 -13.61 -2.30 -5.95
N GLU A 162 -14.69 -2.46 -6.69
CA GLU A 162 -15.16 -1.46 -7.67
C GLU A 162 -15.74 -0.24 -6.96
N LEU A 163 -16.58 -0.46 -5.94
CA LEU A 163 -17.21 0.61 -5.18
C LEU A 163 -16.18 1.44 -4.40
N ALA A 164 -15.21 0.80 -3.73
CA ALA A 164 -14.14 1.48 -3.02
C ALA A 164 -13.27 2.35 -3.94
N ARG A 165 -12.89 1.82 -5.12
CA ARG A 165 -12.14 2.59 -6.12
C ARG A 165 -12.94 3.80 -6.62
N SER A 166 -14.23 3.60 -6.90
CA SER A 166 -15.13 4.67 -7.35
C SER A 166 -15.28 5.78 -6.29
N LEU A 167 -15.47 5.41 -5.02
CA LEU A 167 -15.55 6.34 -3.90
C LEU A 167 -14.28 7.17 -3.72
N LEU A 168 -13.10 6.55 -3.75
CA LEU A 168 -11.84 7.27 -3.63
C LEU A 168 -11.61 8.19 -4.84
N ALA A 169 -11.95 7.73 -6.05
CA ALA A 169 -11.81 8.53 -7.26
C ALA A 169 -12.72 9.77 -7.27
N ASP A 170 -13.95 9.64 -6.78
CA ASP A 170 -14.90 10.75 -6.65
C ASP A 170 -14.48 11.69 -5.51
N TYR A 171 -14.09 11.15 -4.35
CA TYR A 171 -13.60 11.94 -3.22
C TYR A 171 -12.42 12.85 -3.64
N PHE A 172 -11.34 12.28 -4.18
CA PHE A 172 -10.17 13.08 -4.60
C PHE A 172 -10.43 13.95 -5.85
N ARG A 173 -11.60 13.86 -6.48
CA ARG A 173 -12.03 14.79 -7.54
C ARG A 173 -12.82 15.96 -6.96
N ASP A 174 -13.67 15.67 -5.97
CA ASP A 174 -14.59 16.62 -5.38
C ASP A 174 -13.92 17.55 -4.34
N VAL A 175 -12.81 17.12 -3.73
CA VAL A 175 -12.02 18.00 -2.87
C VAL A 175 -11.16 18.95 -3.74
N SER A 176 -11.68 20.16 -3.93
CA SER A 176 -10.98 21.32 -4.52
C SER A 176 -10.54 22.29 -3.41
N PRO A 177 -9.45 23.06 -3.61
CA PRO A 177 -8.80 23.81 -2.53
C PRO A 177 -9.72 24.85 -1.88
N PRO A 178 -9.54 25.13 -0.56
CA PRO A 178 -10.33 26.13 0.13
C PRO A 178 -10.19 27.49 -0.57
N GLN A 179 -11.33 28.06 -0.99
CA GLN A 179 -11.38 29.39 -1.59
C GLN A 179 -10.80 30.43 -0.62
N ALA A 180 -9.81 31.20 -1.10
CA ALA A 180 -9.29 32.35 -0.39
C ALA A 180 -10.42 33.35 -0.12
N VAL A 181 -10.74 33.56 1.16
CA VAL A 181 -11.58 34.68 1.61
C VAL A 181 -10.88 35.96 1.16
N LYS A 182 -11.51 36.72 0.24
CA LYS A 182 -11.04 38.06 -0.17
C LYS A 182 -10.85 38.93 1.09
N PRO A 183 -9.67 39.53 1.31
CA PRO A 183 -9.54 40.55 2.34
C PRO A 183 -10.41 41.76 1.99
N ALA A 184 -11.12 42.29 2.99
CA ALA A 184 -11.87 43.53 2.88
C ALA A 184 -10.98 44.69 2.40
N PRO A 185 -11.52 45.68 1.67
CA PRO A 185 -10.74 46.80 1.14
C PRO A 185 -10.30 47.72 2.30
N PHE A 186 -9.02 47.68 2.66
CA PHE A 186 -8.43 48.66 3.58
C PHE A 186 -7.94 49.90 2.83
N LEU A 187 -8.33 51.06 3.35
CA LEU A 187 -8.00 52.42 2.91
C LEU A 187 -6.48 52.70 2.91
N PRO A 188 -5.98 53.64 2.07
CA PRO A 188 -4.56 53.89 1.93
C PRO A 188 -4.04 54.87 3.00
N GLN A 189 -3.06 54.47 3.81
CA GLN A 189 -2.19 55.41 4.52
C GLN A 189 -0.71 55.03 4.45
N ARG A 190 0.01 55.86 3.66
CA ARG A 190 1.38 56.38 3.82
C ARG A 190 2.57 55.43 4.07
N LEU A 191 3.30 55.19 2.98
CA LEU A 191 4.74 55.40 2.78
C LEU A 191 5.64 55.54 4.03
N VAL A 192 6.43 54.50 4.31
CA VAL A 192 7.89 54.60 4.58
C VAL A 192 8.59 53.41 3.93
N ARG A 193 9.72 53.70 3.27
CA ARG A 193 10.55 52.83 2.42
C ARG A 193 11.38 51.79 3.19
N ASP A 194 11.55 50.65 2.50
CA ASP A 194 12.72 49.75 2.40
C ASP A 194 13.34 49.10 3.64
N ALA A 195 13.18 47.76 3.73
CA ALA A 195 14.28 46.81 3.83
C ALA A 195 13.79 45.39 3.48
N GLY A 196 14.49 44.72 2.56
CA GLY A 196 14.08 43.47 1.93
C GLY A 196 13.90 42.29 2.89
N ALA A 197 12.77 41.62 2.74
CA ALA A 197 12.58 40.23 3.16
C ALA A 197 11.84 39.53 2.02
N ASP A 198 12.52 38.60 1.36
CA ASP A 198 11.94 37.67 0.39
C ASP A 198 10.77 36.93 1.06
N ARG A 199 9.54 37.38 0.79
CA ARG A 199 8.33 36.63 1.10
C ARG A 199 8.25 35.48 0.13
N LYS A 200 8.52 34.26 0.62
CA LYS A 200 8.15 33.01 -0.05
C LYS A 200 6.69 33.11 -0.52
N PRO A 201 6.38 32.82 -1.78
CA PRO A 201 5.00 32.63 -2.20
C PRO A 201 4.46 31.42 -1.44
N SER A 202 3.45 31.65 -0.61
CA SER A 202 2.63 30.62 0.01
C SER A 202 2.07 29.70 -1.07
N GLU A 203 2.35 28.39 -0.95
CA GLU A 203 1.88 27.30 -1.80
C GLU A 203 0.35 27.35 -1.92
N GLU A 204 -0.13 27.77 -3.10
CA GLU A 204 -1.52 27.57 -3.54
C GLU A 204 -1.76 26.07 -3.73
N THR A 205 -2.70 25.51 -2.97
CA THR A 205 -3.00 24.07 -2.91
C THR A 205 -3.63 23.61 -4.23
N ALA A 206 -2.86 22.98 -5.11
CA ALA A 206 -3.38 22.34 -6.31
C ALA A 206 -4.05 20.98 -5.97
N PRO A 207 -5.05 20.51 -6.74
CA PRO A 207 -5.78 19.25 -6.49
C PRO A 207 -4.90 17.97 -6.48
N GLY A 208 -3.67 18.01 -7.00
CA GLY A 208 -2.69 16.93 -6.85
C GLY A 208 -2.06 16.83 -5.44
N THR A 209 -2.25 17.85 -4.59
CA THR A 209 -1.57 17.98 -3.29
C THR A 209 -2.25 17.15 -2.21
N GLU A 210 -3.58 17.06 -2.21
CA GLU A 210 -4.30 16.35 -1.14
C GLU A 210 -4.15 14.83 -1.22
N ARG A 211 -4.21 14.26 -2.42
CA ARG A 211 -3.90 12.84 -2.62
C ARG A 211 -2.46 12.53 -2.23
N ALA A 212 -1.51 13.39 -2.59
CA ALA A 212 -0.10 13.25 -2.19
C ALA A 212 0.10 13.42 -0.67
N HIS A 213 -0.67 14.30 -0.03
CA HIS A 213 -0.67 14.49 1.41
C HIS A 213 -1.22 13.26 2.11
N PHE A 214 -2.36 12.72 1.67
CA PHE A 214 -2.94 11.49 2.18
C PHE A 214 -1.96 10.31 2.07
N ILE A 215 -1.29 10.15 0.92
CA ILE A 215 -0.27 9.11 0.74
C ILE A 215 0.89 9.30 1.73
N THR A 216 1.46 10.51 1.85
CA THR A 216 2.68 10.70 2.65
C THR A 216 2.46 10.78 4.15
N GLN A 217 1.48 11.58 4.58
CA GLN A 217 1.25 11.84 5.99
C GLN A 217 0.39 10.74 6.59
N GLU A 218 -0.72 10.38 5.94
CA GLU A 218 -1.67 9.47 6.55
C GLU A 218 -1.27 8.00 6.33
N ILE A 219 -0.96 7.60 5.09
CA ILE A 219 -0.59 6.21 4.79
C ILE A 219 0.83 5.89 5.25
N LEU A 220 1.86 6.54 4.70
CA LEU A 220 3.24 6.16 4.98
C LEU A 220 3.65 6.49 6.43
N THR A 221 3.37 7.71 6.88
CA THR A 221 3.84 8.20 8.18
C THR A 221 2.89 7.83 9.32
N GLY A 222 1.58 7.98 9.13
CA GLY A 222 0.56 7.79 10.16
C GLY A 222 0.15 6.33 10.37
N PHE A 223 0.14 5.52 9.32
CA PHE A 223 -0.35 4.16 9.38
C PHE A 223 0.76 3.11 9.26
N LEU A 224 1.51 3.09 8.15
CA LEU A 224 2.49 2.03 7.87
C LEU A 224 3.72 2.10 8.78
N ARG A 225 4.32 3.27 8.97
CA ARG A 225 5.52 3.41 9.80
C ARG A 225 5.30 2.95 11.25
N PRO A 226 4.23 3.32 11.96
CA PRO A 226 3.94 2.79 13.30
C PRO A 226 3.71 1.28 13.31
N LEU A 227 3.04 0.72 12.29
CA LEU A 227 2.84 -0.72 12.18
C LEU A 227 4.17 -1.46 12.05
N PHE A 228 5.10 -0.98 11.20
CA PHE A 228 6.42 -1.60 11.05
C PHE A 228 7.34 -1.37 12.25
N ALA A 229 7.26 -0.21 12.92
CA ALA A 229 8.09 0.10 14.09
C ALA A 229 7.84 -0.85 15.28
N LYS A 230 6.65 -1.46 15.38
CA LYS A 230 6.33 -2.48 16.38
C LYS A 230 7.14 -3.77 16.18
N SER A 231 7.42 -4.13 14.92
CA SER A 231 8.34 -5.21 14.61
C SER A 231 9.77 -4.68 14.75
N ARG A 232 10.46 -4.94 15.87
CA ARG A 232 11.88 -4.62 16.04
C ARG A 232 12.75 -5.84 15.70
N PRO A 233 13.05 -6.14 14.43
CA PRO A 233 14.09 -7.12 14.15
C PRO A 233 15.42 -6.58 14.66
N ALA A 234 16.10 -7.36 15.50
CA ALA A 234 17.39 -7.03 16.11
C ALA A 234 18.46 -6.48 15.14
N ALA A 235 18.34 -6.83 13.86
CA ALA A 235 19.24 -6.40 12.80
C ALA A 235 18.92 -5.01 12.21
N VAL A 236 17.89 -4.30 12.69
CA VAL A 236 17.42 -3.03 12.09
C VAL A 236 17.25 -1.94 13.15
N THR A 237 17.86 -0.80 12.92
CA THR A 237 17.72 0.41 13.75
C THR A 237 16.30 1.00 13.63
N ALA A 238 15.89 1.85 14.58
CA ALA A 238 14.60 2.57 14.52
C ALA A 238 14.42 3.44 13.24
N SER A 239 15.49 3.67 12.48
CA SER A 239 15.48 4.34 11.18
C SER A 239 15.35 3.41 9.96
N GLY A 240 15.21 2.10 10.15
CA GLY A 240 15.13 1.11 9.07
C GLY A 240 16.47 0.74 8.42
N ARG A 241 17.60 1.16 9.00
CA ARG A 241 18.95 0.78 8.53
C ARG A 241 19.44 -0.47 9.23
N ALA A 242 20.22 -1.31 8.55
CA ALA A 242 20.94 -2.41 9.15
C ALA A 242 21.76 -1.93 10.37
N ALA A 243 21.55 -2.58 11.52
CA ALA A 243 22.24 -2.25 12.76
C ALA A 243 23.71 -2.67 12.66
N ALA A 244 24.63 -1.74 12.92
CA ALA A 244 26.07 -2.03 12.94
C ALA A 244 26.45 -3.03 14.05
N PHE A 245 25.64 -3.09 15.11
CA PHE A 245 25.70 -4.08 16.18
C PHE A 245 24.29 -4.63 16.36
N PRO A 246 23.95 -5.78 15.73
CA PRO A 246 22.69 -6.45 15.99
C PRO A 246 22.68 -6.85 17.46
N GLU A 247 21.75 -6.31 18.26
CA GLU A 247 21.57 -6.84 19.60
C GLU A 247 21.18 -8.32 19.49
N PRO A 248 21.74 -9.23 20.30
CA PRO A 248 21.28 -10.61 20.28
C PRO A 248 19.77 -10.58 20.55
N GLY A 249 18.99 -10.95 19.54
CA GLY A 249 17.53 -10.97 19.67
C GLY A 249 17.15 -11.79 20.89
N PRO A 250 16.06 -11.44 21.61
CA PRO A 250 15.57 -12.28 22.69
C PRO A 250 15.46 -13.71 22.14
N ARG A 251 16.07 -14.68 22.83
CA ARG A 251 16.28 -16.07 22.38
C ARG A 251 15.00 -16.80 21.94
N TYR A 252 13.84 -16.17 22.13
CA TYR A 252 12.51 -16.67 21.84
C TYR A 252 11.79 -15.96 20.65
N SER A 253 12.40 -14.96 20.01
CA SER A 253 11.77 -14.18 18.93
C SER A 253 12.24 -14.57 17.51
N GLN A 254 13.23 -15.47 17.41
CA GLN A 254 13.69 -16.06 16.16
C GLN A 254 13.09 -17.46 16.13
N GLY A 255 12.08 -17.66 15.26
CA GLY A 255 11.26 -18.86 15.26
C GLY A 255 12.09 -20.13 15.15
N ASP A 256 12.17 -20.85 16.27
CA ASP A 256 12.27 -22.30 16.38
C ASP A 256 11.34 -22.73 17.54
N GLY A 257 10.07 -22.95 17.20
CA GLY A 257 9.19 -23.93 17.84
C GLY A 257 8.63 -23.72 19.27
N PHE A 258 8.99 -22.69 20.04
CA PHE A 258 8.63 -22.69 21.49
C PHE A 258 8.19 -21.35 22.12
N GLY A 259 7.75 -20.36 21.33
CA GLY A 259 7.10 -19.13 21.84
C GLY A 259 5.66 -19.05 21.36
N GLY A 260 4.70 -18.83 22.26
CA GLY A 260 3.26 -18.83 21.95
C GLY A 260 2.87 -17.84 20.84
N GLY A 261 1.93 -18.24 19.98
CA GLY A 261 1.50 -17.49 18.79
C GLY A 261 1.04 -16.04 19.06
N GLU A 262 0.52 -15.77 20.26
CA GLU A 262 0.02 -14.45 20.69
C GLU A 262 1.11 -13.36 20.73
N ASP A 263 2.33 -13.68 21.17
CA ASP A 263 3.44 -12.71 21.25
C ASP A 263 3.98 -12.32 19.85
N VAL A 264 3.85 -13.22 18.86
CA VAL A 264 4.30 -12.99 17.48
C VAL A 264 3.28 -12.13 16.71
N ALA A 265 1.99 -12.30 16.98
CA ALA A 265 0.93 -11.47 16.42
C ALA A 265 1.00 -10.01 16.89
N ALA A 266 1.27 -9.80 18.18
CA ALA A 266 1.44 -8.48 18.78
C ALA A 266 2.68 -7.73 18.26
N THR A 267 3.77 -8.44 17.97
CA THR A 267 5.03 -7.86 17.48
C THR A 267 5.03 -7.61 15.96
N LYS A 268 4.21 -8.31 15.17
CA LYS A 268 4.08 -8.12 13.72
C LYS A 268 2.61 -7.93 13.32
N PRO A 269 1.94 -6.86 13.79
CA PRO A 269 0.50 -6.69 13.61
C PRO A 269 0.13 -6.51 12.13
N TRP A 270 1.00 -5.95 11.30
CA TRP A 270 0.83 -5.86 9.84
C TRP A 270 0.79 -7.22 9.13
N LYS A 271 1.35 -8.26 9.73
CA LYS A 271 1.39 -9.61 9.16
C LYS A 271 0.11 -10.39 9.47
N TYR A 272 -0.43 -10.19 10.66
CA TYR A 272 -1.46 -11.07 11.19
C TYR A 272 -2.81 -10.37 11.33
N ALA A 273 -2.85 -9.23 12.03
CA ALA A 273 -4.09 -8.50 12.32
C ALA A 273 -4.47 -7.50 11.20
N HIS A 274 -3.53 -6.66 10.75
CA HIS A 274 -3.73 -5.64 9.73
C HIS A 274 -3.18 -6.09 8.37
N ARG A 275 -3.65 -7.25 7.87
CA ARG A 275 -3.22 -7.78 6.56
C ARG A 275 -3.50 -6.81 5.41
N HIS A 276 -4.53 -5.99 5.56
CA HIS A 276 -4.88 -4.93 4.61
C HIS A 276 -3.83 -3.81 4.47
N ALA A 277 -2.80 -3.76 5.32
CA ALA A 277 -1.68 -2.84 5.15
C ALA A 277 -0.97 -3.00 3.80
N VAL A 278 -0.97 -4.22 3.24
CA VAL A 278 -0.43 -4.48 1.90
C VAL A 278 -1.25 -3.78 0.85
N THR A 279 -2.57 -3.95 0.88
CA THR A 279 -3.54 -3.32 -0.03
C THR A 279 -3.48 -1.80 0.02
N ILE A 280 -3.38 -1.23 1.23
CA ILE A 280 -3.24 0.22 1.40
C ILE A 280 -1.93 0.74 0.79
N PHE A 281 -0.84 0.01 0.98
CA PHE A 281 0.44 0.39 0.41
C PHE A 281 0.50 0.19 -1.11
N GLU A 282 -0.09 -0.89 -1.65
CA GLU A 282 -0.31 -1.12 -3.08
C GLU A 282 -1.03 0.07 -3.71
N TRP A 283 -2.18 0.44 -3.14
CA TRP A 283 -2.96 1.57 -3.63
C TRP A 283 -2.17 2.89 -3.59
N ALA A 284 -1.41 3.14 -2.51
CA ALA A 284 -0.60 4.34 -2.36
C ALA A 284 0.45 4.48 -3.47
N VAL A 285 1.05 3.36 -3.90
CA VAL A 285 2.04 3.33 -4.97
C VAL A 285 1.36 3.56 -6.32
N GLU A 286 0.29 2.81 -6.63
CA GLU A 286 -0.47 2.97 -7.88
C GLU A 286 -0.95 4.42 -8.09
N ASN A 287 -1.34 5.08 -6.99
CA ASN A 287 -1.87 6.45 -7.03
C ASN A 287 -0.79 7.53 -6.92
N ALA A 288 0.41 7.20 -6.44
CA ALA A 288 1.58 8.07 -6.59
C ALA A 288 2.00 8.16 -8.07
N GLU A 289 1.92 7.04 -8.80
CA GLU A 289 2.27 6.92 -10.22
C GLU A 289 1.16 7.44 -11.16
N SER A 290 -0.12 7.32 -10.80
CA SER A 290 -1.23 7.77 -11.66
C SER A 290 -1.29 9.29 -11.91
N THR A 291 -0.48 10.08 -11.22
CA THR A 291 -0.24 11.49 -11.57
C THR A 291 0.54 11.63 -12.89
N GLU A 292 1.15 10.55 -13.38
CA GLU A 292 2.07 10.54 -14.54
C GLU A 292 1.39 10.34 -15.91
N ARG A 293 0.24 9.64 -16.03
CA ARG A 293 -0.32 9.36 -17.37
C ARG A 293 -0.79 10.58 -18.16
N ASN A 294 -1.02 11.72 -17.49
CA ASN A 294 -1.39 12.98 -18.15
C ASN A 294 -0.19 13.89 -18.49
N LEU A 295 1.04 13.51 -18.15
CA LEU A 295 2.24 14.35 -18.35
C LEU A 295 3.31 13.59 -19.13
N GLN A 296 2.99 13.14 -20.33
CA GLN A 296 3.97 12.51 -21.24
C GLN A 296 5.05 13.47 -21.79
N THR A 297 5.24 14.67 -21.26
CA THR A 297 6.21 15.63 -21.83
C THR A 297 6.97 16.55 -20.87
N THR A 298 6.79 16.48 -19.54
CA THR A 298 7.63 17.28 -18.62
C THR A 298 8.01 16.49 -17.37
N GLY A 299 9.32 16.42 -17.06
CA GLY A 299 9.84 15.61 -15.95
C GLY A 299 9.29 16.00 -14.58
N PHE A 300 9.38 15.08 -13.61
CA PHE A 300 8.82 15.22 -12.25
C PHE A 300 9.05 16.59 -11.61
N SER A 301 7.98 17.17 -11.05
CA SER A 301 8.05 18.32 -10.14
C SER A 301 8.91 17.99 -8.91
N LYS A 302 9.51 19.02 -8.28
CA LYS A 302 10.28 18.88 -7.04
C LYS A 302 9.46 18.21 -5.92
N ALA A 303 8.17 18.53 -5.81
CA ALA A 303 7.26 17.91 -4.84
C ALA A 303 7.08 16.41 -5.10
N GLN A 304 6.92 16.02 -6.37
CA GLN A 304 6.80 14.61 -6.78
C GLN A 304 8.09 13.83 -6.50
N ARG A 305 9.26 14.41 -6.81
CA ARG A 305 10.54 13.74 -6.49
C ARG A 305 10.72 13.52 -4.99
N ASN A 306 10.27 14.46 -4.16
CA ASN A 306 10.31 14.32 -2.70
C ASN A 306 9.33 13.24 -2.21
N LEU A 307 8.13 13.18 -2.79
CA LEU A 307 7.15 12.13 -2.54
C LEU A 307 7.74 10.75 -2.86
N LEU A 308 8.32 10.58 -4.04
CA LEU A 308 8.92 9.33 -4.48
C LEU A 308 10.14 8.92 -3.63
N ASP A 309 10.96 9.89 -3.18
CA ASP A 309 12.07 9.61 -2.25
C ASP A 309 11.57 9.13 -0.88
N LYS A 310 10.48 9.72 -0.37
CA LYS A 310 9.82 9.24 0.85
C LYS A 310 9.23 7.84 0.68
N ILE A 311 8.50 7.57 -0.41
CA ILE A 311 7.96 6.23 -0.68
C ILE A 311 9.09 5.21 -0.76
N PHE A 312 10.18 5.53 -1.47
CA PHE A 312 11.34 4.65 -1.57
C PHE A 312 11.96 4.38 -0.19
N ARG A 313 12.33 5.42 0.55
CA ARG A 313 13.13 5.29 1.78
C ARG A 313 12.30 4.81 2.95
N GLU A 314 11.17 5.46 3.20
CA GLU A 314 10.34 5.26 4.39
C GLU A 314 9.26 4.19 4.18
N GLY A 315 8.82 3.97 2.93
CA GLY A 315 7.87 2.92 2.57
C GLY A 315 8.56 1.61 2.24
N ILE A 316 9.21 1.54 1.08
CA ILE A 316 9.75 0.29 0.53
C ILE A 316 10.95 -0.21 1.32
N MET A 317 12.00 0.61 1.49
CA MET A 317 13.23 0.10 2.10
C MET A 317 13.02 -0.25 3.56
N VAL A 318 12.36 0.62 4.35
CA VAL A 318 11.99 0.28 5.74
C VAL A 318 11.12 -0.98 5.75
N GLY A 319 10.04 -1.01 4.97
CA GLY A 319 9.14 -2.17 4.88
C GLY A 319 9.88 -3.48 4.56
N TYR A 320 10.78 -3.47 3.57
CA TYR A 320 11.61 -4.61 3.21
C TYR A 320 12.48 -5.07 4.38
N HIS A 321 13.20 -4.18 5.06
CA HIS A 321 14.05 -4.57 6.18
C HIS A 321 13.26 -5.21 7.34
N HIS A 322 12.01 -4.79 7.56
CA HIS A 322 11.13 -5.36 8.57
C HIS A 322 10.45 -6.66 8.12
N ALA A 323 10.21 -6.82 6.82
CA ALA A 323 9.42 -7.91 6.26
C ALA A 323 10.19 -8.86 5.31
N LYS A 324 11.53 -8.80 5.28
CA LYS A 324 12.35 -9.62 4.36
C LYS A 324 12.18 -11.14 4.52
N GLY A 325 11.64 -11.60 5.64
CA GLY A 325 11.24 -13.00 5.84
C GLY A 325 9.90 -13.39 5.19
N HIS A 326 9.20 -12.47 4.51
CA HIS A 326 7.90 -12.70 3.87
C HIS A 326 8.00 -12.58 2.37
N VAL A 327 8.15 -13.72 1.69
CA VAL A 327 8.39 -13.80 0.24
C VAL A 327 7.37 -13.02 -0.60
N ARG A 328 6.08 -13.04 -0.24
CA ARG A 328 5.03 -12.27 -0.92
C ARG A 328 5.20 -10.75 -0.79
N LEU A 329 5.59 -10.27 0.39
CA LEU A 329 5.87 -8.85 0.59
C LEU A 329 7.15 -8.45 -0.13
N VAL A 330 8.16 -9.30 -0.13
CA VAL A 330 9.40 -9.08 -0.88
C VAL A 330 9.13 -9.00 -2.38
N ASP A 331 8.31 -9.91 -2.92
CA ASP A 331 7.86 -9.88 -4.33
C ASP A 331 7.16 -8.56 -4.64
N PHE A 332 6.20 -8.18 -3.80
CA PHE A 332 5.49 -6.93 -3.91
C PHE A 332 6.45 -5.72 -3.86
N PHE A 333 7.36 -5.62 -2.88
CA PHE A 333 8.36 -4.54 -2.80
C PHE A 333 9.24 -4.47 -4.06
N CYS A 334 9.65 -5.61 -4.62
CA CYS A 334 10.41 -5.64 -5.87
C CYS A 334 9.61 -5.07 -7.05
N ARG A 335 8.33 -5.45 -7.19
CA ARG A 335 7.44 -4.94 -8.25
C ARG A 335 7.22 -3.45 -8.10
N THR A 336 6.84 -3.00 -6.91
CA THR A 336 6.66 -1.59 -6.55
C THR A 336 7.91 -0.79 -6.84
N LEU A 337 9.07 -1.27 -6.38
CA LEU A 337 10.33 -0.57 -6.57
C LEU A 337 10.70 -0.48 -8.05
N ARG A 338 10.40 -1.52 -8.83
CA ARG A 338 10.61 -1.51 -10.28
C ARG A 338 9.76 -0.41 -10.92
N HIS A 339 8.49 -0.29 -10.56
CA HIS A 339 7.65 0.81 -11.09
C HIS A 339 8.22 2.19 -10.71
N LEU A 340 8.62 2.40 -9.45
CA LEU A 340 9.25 3.65 -9.01
C LEU A 340 10.56 3.97 -9.75
N VAL A 341 11.44 2.98 -9.94
CA VAL A 341 12.70 3.17 -10.68
C VAL A 341 12.41 3.52 -12.14
N GLY A 342 11.36 2.92 -12.73
CA GLY A 342 10.90 3.21 -14.08
C GLY A 342 10.39 4.65 -14.22
N GLY A 343 9.64 5.13 -13.23
CA GLY A 343 9.22 6.53 -13.15
C GLY A 343 10.42 7.47 -12.95
N ILE A 344 11.15 7.33 -11.85
CA ILE A 344 12.26 8.23 -11.47
C ILE A 344 13.40 8.27 -12.51
N GLY A 345 13.64 7.15 -13.20
CA GLY A 345 14.70 7.01 -14.19
C GLY A 345 16.11 7.16 -13.59
N ILE A 346 17.00 7.88 -14.28
CA ILE A 346 18.42 8.02 -13.91
C ILE A 346 18.65 8.61 -12.50
N LEU A 347 17.68 9.36 -11.96
CA LEU A 347 17.80 9.90 -10.60
C LEU A 347 17.76 8.80 -9.53
N SER A 348 17.38 7.56 -9.90
CA SER A 348 17.42 6.38 -9.03
C SER A 348 18.83 5.94 -8.67
N VAL A 349 19.86 6.46 -9.35
CA VAL A 349 21.28 6.14 -9.08
C VAL A 349 21.65 6.34 -7.60
N LYS A 350 21.03 7.32 -6.92
CA LYS A 350 21.27 7.61 -5.49
C LYS A 350 20.84 6.47 -4.54
N TYR A 351 20.00 5.56 -5.02
CA TYR A 351 19.47 4.43 -4.26
C TYR A 351 20.22 3.13 -4.49
N LEU A 352 21.14 3.05 -5.47
CA LEU A 352 21.83 1.80 -5.82
C LEU A 352 22.51 1.11 -4.63
N LYS A 353 23.04 1.91 -3.70
CA LYS A 353 23.67 1.41 -2.47
C LYS A 353 22.73 0.63 -1.56
N ASP A 354 21.41 0.86 -1.67
CA ASP A 354 20.37 0.23 -0.88
C ASP A 354 19.66 -0.86 -1.72
N VAL A 355 19.43 -0.59 -3.02
CA VAL A 355 18.73 -1.49 -3.95
C VAL A 355 19.57 -2.71 -4.35
N ILE A 356 20.85 -2.54 -4.68
CA ILE A 356 21.70 -3.65 -5.13
C ILE A 356 21.87 -4.70 -4.01
N PRO A 357 22.15 -4.33 -2.74
CA PRO A 357 22.18 -5.30 -1.64
C PRO A 357 20.84 -6.01 -1.43
N MET A 358 19.71 -5.29 -1.50
CA MET A 358 18.37 -5.90 -1.42
C MET A 358 18.17 -6.96 -2.51
N ILE A 359 18.47 -6.64 -3.77
CA ILE A 359 18.39 -7.60 -4.88
C ILE A 359 19.34 -8.79 -4.65
N SER A 360 20.55 -8.52 -4.14
CA SER A 360 21.54 -9.56 -3.83
C SER A 360 21.02 -10.54 -2.78
N GLU A 361 20.49 -10.03 -1.66
CA GLU A 361 19.90 -10.86 -0.59
C GLU A 361 18.79 -11.77 -1.13
N ILE A 362 17.97 -11.29 -2.07
CA ILE A 362 16.83 -12.04 -2.63
C ILE A 362 17.28 -13.09 -3.64
N LEU A 363 18.13 -12.72 -4.60
CA LEU A 363 18.49 -13.59 -5.72
C LEU A 363 19.55 -14.64 -5.35
N VAL A 364 20.38 -14.36 -4.35
CA VAL A 364 21.44 -15.26 -3.88
C VAL A 364 20.91 -16.25 -2.83
N ASP A 365 19.70 -16.07 -2.29
CA ASP A 365 19.09 -16.97 -1.31
C ASP A 365 19.04 -18.41 -1.86
N PRO A 366 19.70 -19.39 -1.21
CA PRO A 366 19.68 -20.79 -1.63
C PRO A 366 18.27 -21.40 -1.62
N PHE A 367 17.31 -20.81 -0.91
CA PHE A 367 15.92 -21.27 -0.85
C PHE A 367 14.95 -20.43 -1.68
N GLY A 368 15.43 -19.45 -2.45
CA GLY A 368 14.58 -18.57 -3.24
C GLY A 368 13.72 -19.28 -4.29
N THR A 369 14.17 -20.46 -4.76
CA THR A 369 13.46 -21.32 -5.73
C THR A 369 12.14 -21.89 -5.20
N LYS A 370 11.93 -21.90 -3.87
CA LYS A 370 10.65 -22.27 -3.25
C LYS A 370 9.51 -21.29 -3.58
N TYR A 371 9.84 -20.06 -3.97
CA TYR A 371 8.85 -19.08 -4.43
C TYR A 371 9.39 -18.32 -5.67
N PRO A 372 9.30 -18.94 -6.86
CA PRO A 372 9.80 -18.39 -8.12
C PRO A 372 9.34 -16.96 -8.48
N PRO A 373 8.10 -16.51 -8.14
CA PRO A 373 7.67 -15.16 -8.47
C PRO A 373 8.54 -14.05 -7.86
N THR A 374 9.02 -14.22 -6.62
CA THR A 374 9.91 -13.23 -5.98
C THR A 374 11.24 -13.13 -6.73
N LEU A 375 11.81 -14.26 -7.17
CA LEU A 375 13.06 -14.26 -7.94
C LEU A 375 12.88 -13.50 -9.25
N LEU A 376 11.80 -13.77 -9.99
CA LEU A 376 11.51 -13.06 -11.23
C LEU A 376 11.35 -11.56 -11.01
N SER A 377 10.57 -11.15 -10.01
CA SER A 377 10.39 -9.73 -9.70
C SER A 377 11.71 -9.04 -9.35
N ALA A 378 12.59 -9.70 -8.59
CA ALA A 378 13.93 -9.17 -8.29
C ALA A 378 14.85 -9.11 -9.53
N MET A 379 14.79 -10.10 -10.42
CA MET A 379 15.52 -10.07 -11.70
C MET A 379 15.03 -8.93 -12.60
N LEU A 380 13.71 -8.76 -12.74
CA LEU A 380 13.13 -7.67 -13.54
C LEU A 380 13.45 -6.30 -12.95
N LEU A 381 13.50 -6.18 -11.63
CA LEU A 381 13.98 -4.97 -10.96
C LEU A 381 15.46 -4.71 -11.29
N LEU A 382 16.32 -5.73 -11.22
CA LEU A 382 17.73 -5.62 -11.56
C LEU A 382 17.94 -5.18 -13.01
N GLN A 383 17.21 -5.78 -13.96
CA GLN A 383 17.25 -5.38 -15.37
C GLN A 383 16.85 -3.90 -15.55
N LEU A 384 15.79 -3.45 -14.88
CA LEU A 384 15.38 -2.04 -14.96
C LEU A 384 16.42 -1.10 -14.33
N VAL A 385 17.04 -1.51 -13.23
CA VAL A 385 18.15 -0.78 -12.61
C VAL A 385 19.35 -0.70 -13.58
N LEU A 386 19.68 -1.80 -14.26
CA LEU A 386 20.72 -1.81 -15.29
C LEU A 386 20.39 -0.81 -16.41
N GLN A 387 19.15 -0.81 -16.91
CA GLN A 387 18.72 0.08 -18.00
C GLN A 387 18.70 1.56 -17.61
N THR A 388 18.21 1.88 -16.41
CA THR A 388 18.00 3.28 -15.97
C THR A 388 19.23 3.89 -15.34
N CYS A 389 20.04 3.10 -14.62
CA CYS A 389 21.17 3.56 -13.83
C CYS A 389 22.52 3.18 -14.45
N TRP A 390 22.54 2.76 -15.72
CA TRP A 390 23.73 2.26 -16.43
C TRP A 390 25.02 3.07 -16.25
N PRO A 391 25.03 4.42 -16.13
CA PRO A 391 26.29 5.16 -15.99
C PRO A 391 27.05 4.84 -14.70
N ARG A 392 26.35 4.38 -13.65
CA ARG A 392 26.96 4.03 -12.36
C ARG A 392 27.12 2.53 -12.14
N ILE A 393 26.49 1.69 -12.96
CA ILE A 393 26.54 0.23 -12.87
C ILE A 393 27.97 -0.36 -12.92
N PRO A 394 28.94 0.19 -13.68
CA PRO A 394 30.31 -0.32 -13.66
C PRO A 394 30.93 -0.48 -12.27
N HIS A 395 30.54 0.34 -11.29
CA HIS A 395 31.02 0.22 -9.91
C HIS A 395 30.45 -0.98 -9.16
N TYR A 396 29.30 -1.50 -9.59
CA TYR A 396 28.60 -2.63 -9.00
C TYR A 396 28.76 -3.93 -9.81
N CYS A 397 29.52 -3.91 -10.92
CA CYS A 397 29.61 -5.04 -11.86
C CYS A 397 29.97 -6.37 -11.18
N ASN A 398 30.92 -6.37 -10.24
CA ASN A 398 31.32 -7.59 -9.52
C ASN A 398 30.18 -8.16 -8.67
N GLU A 399 29.43 -7.29 -8.00
CA GLU A 399 28.29 -7.75 -7.20
C GLU A 399 27.19 -8.29 -8.12
N ILE A 400 26.94 -7.66 -9.26
CA ILE A 400 25.94 -8.13 -10.23
C ILE A 400 26.35 -9.47 -10.87
N ILE A 401 27.64 -9.65 -11.19
CA ILE A 401 28.18 -10.94 -11.66
C ILE A 401 27.98 -12.02 -10.59
N LYS A 402 28.29 -11.71 -9.32
CA LYS A 402 28.07 -12.62 -8.20
C LYS A 402 26.59 -12.98 -8.04
N ILE A 403 25.69 -12.01 -8.11
CA ILE A 403 24.23 -12.21 -8.06
C ILE A 403 23.80 -13.17 -9.16
N ALA A 404 24.18 -12.89 -10.41
CA ALA A 404 23.79 -13.69 -11.55
C ALA A 404 24.32 -15.13 -11.45
N MET A 405 25.60 -15.28 -11.08
CA MET A 405 26.26 -16.57 -10.90
C MET A 405 25.58 -17.42 -9.82
N LEU A 406 25.41 -16.89 -8.61
CA LEU A 406 24.87 -17.66 -7.49
C LEU A 406 23.38 -17.98 -7.71
N SER A 407 22.61 -17.02 -8.22
CA SER A 407 21.20 -17.24 -8.52
C SER A 407 21.02 -18.31 -9.62
N TRP A 408 21.86 -18.30 -10.65
CA TRP A 408 21.89 -19.36 -11.67
C TRP A 408 22.18 -20.73 -11.07
N LEU A 409 23.19 -20.84 -10.20
CA LEU A 409 23.55 -22.11 -9.56
C LEU A 409 22.44 -22.64 -8.64
N ASN A 410 21.77 -21.76 -7.90
CA ASN A 410 20.62 -22.12 -7.07
C ASN A 410 19.45 -22.64 -7.92
N VAL A 411 19.13 -21.95 -9.02
CA VAL A 411 18.08 -22.37 -9.97
C VAL A 411 18.44 -23.67 -10.67
N GLU A 412 19.70 -23.84 -11.08
CA GLU A 412 20.19 -25.05 -11.74
C GLU A 412 20.14 -26.26 -10.82
N GLY A 413 20.53 -26.09 -9.56
CA GLY A 413 20.60 -27.14 -8.55
C GLY A 413 19.25 -27.61 -8.02
N ASP A 414 18.18 -26.81 -8.16
CA ASP A 414 16.84 -27.18 -7.71
C ASP A 414 16.06 -27.85 -8.85
N ASN A 415 15.53 -29.04 -8.57
CA ASN A 415 14.66 -29.82 -9.47
C ASN A 415 13.21 -29.84 -8.99
N SER A 416 12.93 -29.27 -7.81
CA SER A 416 11.62 -29.23 -7.14
C SER A 416 10.94 -27.87 -7.30
N PHE A 417 10.89 -27.36 -8.53
CA PHE A 417 10.20 -26.11 -8.82
C PHE A 417 8.69 -26.27 -8.56
N PRO A 418 8.09 -25.42 -7.71
CA PRO A 418 6.65 -25.47 -7.49
C PRO A 418 5.91 -25.17 -8.80
N PRO A 419 4.67 -25.66 -8.98
CA PRO A 419 3.86 -25.38 -10.18
C PRO A 419 3.46 -23.90 -10.32
N ASN A 420 3.84 -23.05 -9.36
CA ASN A 420 3.67 -21.61 -9.42
C ASN A 420 4.60 -21.01 -10.48
N LYS A 421 4.03 -20.53 -11.60
CA LYS A 421 4.75 -19.75 -12.62
C LYS A 421 5.53 -18.63 -11.94
N PRO A 422 6.79 -18.34 -12.32
CA PRO A 422 7.52 -18.72 -13.54
C PRO A 422 8.25 -20.08 -13.55
N THR A 423 8.57 -20.59 -14.74
CA THR A 423 9.33 -21.85 -14.91
C THR A 423 10.84 -21.67 -14.70
N LYS A 424 11.56 -22.78 -14.48
CA LYS A 424 13.03 -22.80 -14.37
C LYS A 424 13.69 -22.18 -15.61
N GLU A 425 13.20 -22.53 -16.80
CA GLU A 425 13.70 -22.02 -18.08
C GLU A 425 13.47 -20.51 -18.19
N GLU A 426 12.30 -20.03 -17.78
CA GLU A 426 11.98 -18.59 -17.80
C GLU A 426 12.94 -17.80 -16.91
N LEU A 427 13.21 -18.27 -15.69
CA LEU A 427 14.18 -17.64 -14.79
C LEU A 427 15.60 -17.64 -15.38
N LYS A 428 16.04 -18.76 -15.98
CA LYS A 428 17.35 -18.84 -16.64
C LYS A 428 17.46 -17.85 -17.80
N GLN A 429 16.41 -17.71 -18.62
CA GLN A 429 16.36 -16.74 -19.71
C GLN A 429 16.43 -15.29 -19.19
N GLN A 430 15.72 -14.96 -18.11
CA GLN A 430 15.83 -13.64 -17.50
C GLN A 430 17.23 -13.37 -16.94
N MET A 431 17.93 -14.39 -16.44
CA MET A 431 19.30 -14.24 -15.97
C MET A 431 20.28 -13.97 -17.12
N ILE A 432 20.17 -14.71 -18.22
CA ILE A 432 20.97 -14.50 -19.44
C ILE A 432 20.79 -13.06 -19.94
N ARG A 433 19.54 -12.62 -20.06
CA ARG A 433 19.21 -11.23 -20.46
C ARG A 433 19.85 -10.20 -19.53
N THR A 434 19.85 -10.47 -18.22
CA THR A 434 20.47 -9.57 -17.23
C THR A 434 21.98 -9.45 -17.46
N VAL A 435 22.66 -10.56 -17.75
CA VAL A 435 24.11 -10.58 -18.04
C VAL A 435 24.42 -9.93 -19.39
N GLU A 436 23.59 -10.13 -20.41
CA GLU A 436 23.70 -9.42 -21.70
C GLU A 436 23.62 -7.91 -21.53
N MET A 437 22.66 -7.43 -20.73
CA MET A 437 22.53 -6.01 -20.40
C MET A 437 23.77 -5.49 -19.67
N LEU A 438 24.30 -6.25 -18.70
CA LEU A 438 25.53 -5.88 -18.01
C LEU A 438 26.73 -5.85 -18.97
N SER A 439 26.88 -6.83 -19.85
CA SER A 439 27.93 -6.90 -20.87
C SER A 439 27.90 -5.66 -21.77
N ALA A 440 26.73 -5.31 -22.29
CA ALA A 440 26.54 -4.10 -23.11
C ALA A 440 26.93 -2.82 -22.36
N ILE A 441 26.58 -2.70 -21.08
CA ILE A 441 26.94 -1.54 -20.23
C ILE A 441 28.46 -1.48 -20.02
N MET A 442 29.11 -2.62 -19.78
CA MET A 442 30.56 -2.70 -19.58
C MET A 442 31.32 -2.32 -20.86
N VAL A 443 30.86 -2.81 -22.02
CA VAL A 443 31.39 -2.41 -23.34
C VAL A 443 31.23 -0.90 -23.55
N ALA A 444 30.06 -0.33 -23.27
CA ALA A 444 29.82 1.11 -23.36
C ALA A 444 30.75 1.93 -22.42
N ALA A 445 31.05 1.39 -21.24
CA ALA A 445 31.99 1.96 -20.27
C ALA A 445 33.47 1.70 -20.63
N LYS A 446 33.76 1.01 -21.74
CA LYS A 446 35.12 0.59 -22.16
C LYS A 446 35.82 -0.27 -21.11
N LEU A 447 35.06 -1.07 -20.37
CA LEU A 447 35.57 -2.00 -19.38
C LEU A 447 35.34 -3.42 -19.87
N ASP A 448 36.37 -4.25 -19.75
CA ASP A 448 36.26 -5.65 -20.14
C ASP A 448 35.62 -6.49 -19.02
N ILE A 449 34.49 -7.11 -19.35
CA ILE A 449 33.78 -8.05 -18.47
C ILE A 449 34.36 -9.47 -18.57
N PHE A 450 34.94 -9.84 -19.71
CA PHE A 450 35.42 -11.19 -19.99
C PHE A 450 36.50 -11.62 -18.99
N ASN A 451 37.47 -10.75 -18.74
CA ASN A 451 38.54 -11.01 -17.77
C ASN A 451 38.05 -11.27 -16.34
N ARG A 452 36.86 -10.76 -15.97
CA ARG A 452 36.25 -10.97 -14.65
C ARG A 452 35.51 -12.30 -14.57
N VAL A 453 34.91 -12.73 -15.69
CA VAL A 453 34.02 -13.89 -15.75
C VAL A 453 34.76 -15.18 -16.10
N ARG A 454 35.80 -15.11 -16.95
CA ARG A 454 36.58 -16.28 -17.39
C ARG A 454 37.05 -17.18 -16.24
N PRO A 455 37.64 -16.67 -15.14
CA PRO A 455 38.07 -17.53 -14.03
C PRO A 455 36.91 -18.27 -13.35
N LEU A 456 35.70 -17.69 -13.36
CA LEU A 456 34.50 -18.27 -12.77
C LEU A 456 34.01 -19.46 -13.62
N VAL A 457 33.92 -19.27 -14.94
CA VAL A 457 33.52 -20.33 -15.88
C VAL A 457 34.53 -21.48 -15.93
N THR A 458 35.83 -21.17 -15.84
CA THR A 458 36.87 -22.21 -15.73
C THR A 458 36.72 -23.04 -14.45
N LYS A 459 36.28 -22.43 -13.34
CA LYS A 459 36.09 -23.13 -12.07
C LYS A 459 34.78 -23.92 -12.01
N ASP A 460 33.70 -23.42 -12.61
CA ASP A 460 32.41 -24.10 -12.70
C ASP A 460 31.83 -24.01 -14.13
N PRO A 461 32.00 -25.06 -14.96
CA PRO A 461 31.54 -25.08 -16.34
C PRO A 461 30.02 -24.88 -16.51
N ARG A 462 29.21 -25.12 -15.47
CA ARG A 462 27.75 -24.90 -15.52
C ARG A 462 27.37 -23.44 -15.72
N LEU A 463 28.30 -22.52 -15.50
CA LEU A 463 28.13 -21.09 -15.70
C LEU A 463 28.34 -20.65 -17.16
N HIS A 464 28.90 -21.50 -18.02
CA HIS A 464 29.19 -21.13 -19.39
C HIS A 464 27.94 -20.62 -20.14
N PRO A 465 26.76 -21.27 -20.08
CA PRO A 465 25.57 -20.78 -20.79
C PRO A 465 25.09 -19.40 -20.33
N LEU A 466 25.40 -19.01 -19.09
CA LEU A 466 25.02 -17.71 -18.53
C LEU A 466 25.86 -16.56 -19.10
N PHE A 467 27.12 -16.84 -19.43
CA PHE A 467 28.13 -15.81 -19.74
C PHE A 467 28.59 -15.79 -21.19
N ILE A 468 27.93 -16.52 -22.09
CA ILE A 468 28.27 -16.56 -23.53
C ILE A 468 28.39 -15.15 -24.12
N SER A 469 27.49 -14.23 -23.76
CA SER A 469 27.50 -12.84 -24.26
C SER A 469 28.64 -11.96 -23.73
N CYS A 470 29.44 -12.46 -22.78
CA CYS A 470 30.61 -11.79 -22.24
C CYS A 470 31.91 -12.22 -22.94
N GLU A 471 31.86 -13.33 -23.68
CA GLU A 471 32.93 -13.79 -24.55
C GLU A 471 32.81 -12.92 -25.82
N GLY A 472 33.75 -12.00 -26.05
CA GLY A 472 33.68 -11.06 -27.17
C GLY A 472 33.52 -11.78 -28.52
N PRO A 473 33.13 -11.06 -29.60
CA PRO A 473 33.05 -11.64 -30.94
C PRO A 473 34.36 -12.27 -31.41
#